data_AF-A0A1X2FWG5-F1
#
_entry.id   AF-A0A1X2FWG5-F1
#
_cell.length_a   1.000
_cell.length_b   1.000
_cell.length_c   1.000
_cell.angle_alpha   90.00
_cell.angle_beta   90.00
_cell.angle_gamma   90.00
#
_symmetry.space_group_name_H-M   'P 1'
#
loop_
_entity.id
_entity.type
_entity.pdbx_description
1 polymer ?
#
loop_
_entity_poly.entity_id
_entity_poly.type
_entity_poly.pdbx_seq_one_letter_code
_entity_poly.pdbx_strand_id
1 'polypeptide(L)'
;MKALTLKLGDKTYSTIKVTAFLSKEALKIQKESLELAKIGKEIQNDLENLDTIEELLDKMAELNDRKAALICEVYGNQFTIDELQKDLSDEEINIEINKIILAVSGVIQKN
;
A
#
# COMPACT_ATOMS: atom_id res chain seq x y z
N MET A 1 -7.02 -9.78 18.18
CA MET A 1 -6.36 -9.44 16.90
C MET A 1 -4.91 -9.86 17.01
N LYS A 2 -4.38 -10.54 15.98
CA LYS A 2 -2.94 -10.82 15.88
C LYS A 2 -2.24 -9.48 15.57
N ALA A 3 -1.11 -9.21 16.21
CA ALA A 3 -0.36 -7.98 15.91
C ALA A 3 0.18 -8.03 14.47
N LEU A 4 0.07 -6.92 13.74
CA LEU A 4 0.82 -6.71 12.51
C LEU A 4 2.28 -6.43 12.88
N THR A 5 3.21 -7.00 12.12
CA THR A 5 4.65 -6.86 12.36
C THR A 5 5.36 -6.59 11.05
N LEU A 6 6.23 -5.58 11.07
CA LEU A 6 7.08 -5.18 9.95
C LEU A 6 8.54 -5.16 10.41
N LYS A 7 9.43 -5.74 9.60
CA LYS A 7 10.87 -5.71 9.85
C LYS A 7 11.52 -4.73 8.88
N LEU A 8 12.26 -3.75 9.41
CA LEU A 8 13.08 -2.82 8.63
C LEU A 8 14.52 -2.92 9.12
N GLY A 9 15.42 -3.38 8.26
CA GLY A 9 16.79 -3.75 8.64
C GLY A 9 16.81 -4.72 9.83
N ASP A 10 17.43 -4.30 10.93
CA ASP A 10 17.52 -5.09 12.17
C ASP A 10 16.39 -4.84 13.17
N LYS A 11 15.48 -3.89 12.90
CA LYS A 11 14.40 -3.51 13.81
C LYS A 11 13.09 -4.16 13.40
N THR A 12 12.32 -4.59 14.40
CA THR A 12 10.95 -5.11 14.20
C THR A 12 9.96 -4.17 14.85
N TYR A 13 9.04 -3.66 14.04
CA TYR A 13 7.95 -2.79 14.40
C TYR A 13 6.67 -3.63 14.51
N SER A 14 5.81 -3.31 15.47
CA SER A 14 4.54 -4.03 15.64
C SER A 14 3.41 -3.11 16.02
N THR A 15 2.21 -3.44 15.55
CA THR A 15 0.99 -2.69 15.87
C THR A 15 -0.18 -3.64 16.08
N ILE A 16 -1.05 -3.27 17.01
CA ILE A 16 -2.28 -4.00 17.36
C ILE A 16 -3.53 -3.19 17.09
N LYS A 17 -3.38 -1.91 16.72
CA LYS A 17 -4.48 -0.95 16.57
C LYS A 17 -4.42 -0.34 15.18
N VAL A 18 -5.28 -0.83 14.30
CA VAL A 18 -5.62 -0.12 13.07
C VAL A 18 -6.91 0.65 13.33
N THR A 19 -6.87 1.97 13.23
CA THR A 19 -8.06 2.81 13.50
C THR A 19 -9.05 2.73 12.33
N ALA A 20 -10.30 3.14 12.56
CA ALA A 20 -11.30 3.23 11.50
C ALA A 20 -10.89 4.20 10.38
N PHE A 21 -10.09 5.24 10.70
CA PHE A 21 -9.54 6.17 9.71
C PHE A 21 -8.54 5.46 8.79
N LEU A 22 -7.54 4.79 9.36
CA LEU A 22 -6.54 4.02 8.61
C LEU A 22 -7.19 2.88 7.80
N SER A 23 -8.25 2.28 8.35
CA SER A 23 -9.05 1.27 7.67
C SER A 23 -9.71 1.80 6.40
N LYS A 24 -10.29 3.00 6.45
CA LYS A 24 -10.91 3.65 5.27
C LYS A 24 -9.87 3.93 4.20
N GLU A 25 -8.70 4.42 4.60
CA GLU A 25 -7.62 4.70 3.66
C GLU A 25 -7.09 3.42 3.00
N ALA A 26 -6.87 2.34 3.77
CA ALA A 26 -6.48 1.05 3.23
C ALA A 26 -7.45 0.53 2.16
N LEU A 27 -8.75 0.64 2.41
CA LEU A 27 -9.79 0.22 1.44
C LEU A 27 -9.85 1.14 0.21
N LYS A 28 -9.59 2.44 0.39
CA LYS A 28 -9.52 3.40 -0.72
C LYS A 28 -8.33 3.07 -1.64
N ILE A 29 -7.15 2.83 -1.05
CA ILE A 29 -5.96 2.39 -1.78
C ILE A 29 -6.24 1.08 -2.54
N GLN A 30 -6.92 0.12 -1.92
CA GLN A 30 -7.28 -1.12 -2.57
C GLN A 30 -8.17 -0.90 -3.79
N LYS A 31 -9.20 -0.06 -3.65
CA LYS A 31 -10.12 0.26 -4.74
C LYS A 31 -9.39 0.94 -5.90
N GLU A 32 -8.58 1.95 -5.61
CA GLU A 32 -7.81 2.68 -6.63
C GLU A 32 -6.78 1.78 -7.32
N SER A 33 -6.11 0.89 -6.58
CA SER A 33 -5.20 -0.11 -7.16
C SER A 33 -5.90 -0.99 -8.21
N LEU A 34 -7.13 -1.42 -7.93
CA LEU A 34 -7.93 -2.22 -8.86
C LEU A 34 -8.40 -1.42 -10.08
N GLU A 35 -8.73 -0.14 -9.89
CA GLU A 35 -9.11 0.76 -10.99
C GLU A 35 -7.91 1.01 -11.92
N LEU A 36 -6.73 1.33 -11.37
CA LEU A 36 -5.51 1.50 -12.16
C LEU A 36 -5.11 0.20 -12.88
N ALA A 37 -5.29 -0.97 -12.27
CA ALA A 37 -5.04 -2.25 -12.93
C ALA A 37 -5.99 -2.52 -14.11
N LYS A 38 -7.23 -2.01 -14.07
CA LYS A 38 -8.17 -2.08 -15.20
C LYS A 38 -7.72 -1.15 -16.33
N ILE A 39 -7.42 0.11 -15.98
CA ILE A 39 -6.94 1.11 -16.94
C ILE A 39 -5.65 0.65 -17.61
N GLY A 40 -4.69 0.10 -16.86
CA GLY A 40 -3.45 -0.45 -17.41
C GLY A 40 -3.68 -1.59 -18.40
N LYS A 41 -4.70 -2.44 -18.18
CA LYS A 41 -5.10 -3.48 -19.15
C LYS A 41 -5.75 -2.91 -20.40
N GLU A 42 -6.52 -1.83 -20.27
CA GLU A 42 -7.15 -1.15 -21.40
C GLU A 42 -6.09 -0.48 -22.28
N ILE A 43 -5.13 0.24 -21.67
CA ILE A 43 -3.99 0.86 -22.36
C ILE A 43 -3.09 -0.16 -23.06
N GLN A 44 -2.90 -1.35 -22.46
CA GLN A 44 -2.14 -2.42 -23.13
C GLN A 44 -2.74 -2.80 -24.49
N ASN A 45 -4.04 -2.61 -24.69
CA ASN A 45 -4.73 -2.88 -25.95
C ASN A 45 -4.75 -1.66 -26.90
N ASP A 46 -4.58 -0.44 -26.39
CA ASP A 46 -4.60 0.83 -27.14
C ASP A 46 -3.41 1.74 -26.74
N LEU A 47 -2.23 1.41 -27.25
CA LEU A 47 -0.95 2.07 -26.97
C LEU A 47 -0.79 3.48 -27.56
N GLU A 48 -1.79 4.00 -28.29
CA GLU A 48 -1.69 5.26 -29.03
C GLU A 48 -1.99 6.51 -28.18
N ASN A 49 -2.43 6.35 -26.93
CA ASN A 49 -2.90 7.45 -26.09
C ASN A 49 -1.88 7.83 -24.99
N LEU A 50 -0.79 8.50 -25.39
CA LEU A 50 0.32 8.90 -24.51
C LEU A 50 -0.12 9.74 -23.30
N ASP A 51 -1.09 10.64 -23.47
CA ASP A 51 -1.61 11.48 -22.38
C ASP A 51 -2.28 10.62 -21.28
N THR A 52 -2.96 9.54 -21.68
CA THR A 52 -3.60 8.61 -20.74
C THR A 52 -2.55 7.77 -19.99
N ILE A 53 -1.39 7.51 -20.62
CA ILE A 53 -0.27 6.82 -20.00
C ILE A 53 0.40 7.72 -18.95
N GLU A 54 0.61 9.00 -19.25
CA GLU A 54 1.19 9.95 -18.30
C GLU A 54 0.30 10.12 -17.06
N GLU A 55 -1.01 10.35 -17.24
CA GLU A 55 -1.95 10.41 -16.12
C GLU A 55 -2.00 9.12 -15.29
N LEU A 56 -1.84 7.95 -15.93
CA LEU A 56 -1.79 6.67 -15.23
C LEU A 56 -0.54 6.59 -14.35
N LEU A 57 0.63 6.97 -14.88
CA LEU A 57 1.89 6.95 -14.16
C LEU A 57 1.86 7.89 -12.95
N ASP A 58 1.32 9.10 -13.11
CA ASP A 58 1.15 10.05 -12.00
C ASP A 58 0.26 9.48 -10.89
N LYS A 59 -0.88 8.89 -11.25
CA LYS A 59 -1.78 8.23 -10.28
C LYS A 59 -1.11 7.04 -9.60
N MET A 60 -0.27 6.29 -10.31
CA MET A 60 0.49 5.18 -9.72
C MET A 60 1.53 5.68 -8.72
N ALA A 61 2.23 6.78 -9.03
CA ALA A 61 3.19 7.41 -8.12
C ALA A 61 2.49 7.91 -6.84
N GLU A 62 1.39 8.67 -6.98
CA GLU A 62 0.61 9.15 -5.84
C GLU A 62 0.10 7.98 -4.96
N LEU A 63 -0.36 6.91 -5.60
CA LEU A 63 -0.83 5.73 -4.88
C LEU A 63 0.31 5.06 -4.10
N ASN A 64 1.52 4.99 -4.66
CA ASN A 64 2.68 4.43 -3.96
C ASN A 64 3.11 5.30 -2.77
N ASP A 65 3.08 6.62 -2.90
CA ASP A 65 3.34 7.53 -1.77
C ASP A 65 2.32 7.34 -0.65
N ARG A 66 1.04 7.22 -1.00
CA ARG A 66 -0.04 6.96 -0.04
C ARG A 66 0.09 5.60 0.64
N LYS A 67 0.55 4.57 -0.07
CA LYS A 67 0.87 3.26 0.53
C LYS A 67 1.96 3.40 1.58
N ALA A 68 3.07 4.06 1.25
CA ALA A 68 4.17 4.26 2.18
C ALA A 68 3.74 5.06 3.42
N ALA A 69 2.99 6.15 3.22
CA ALA A 69 2.43 6.95 4.31
C ALA A 69 1.51 6.12 5.22
N LEU A 70 0.60 5.33 4.64
CA LEU A 70 -0.31 4.49 5.41
C LEU A 70 0.44 3.45 6.27
N ILE A 71 1.50 2.83 5.74
CA ILE A 71 2.34 1.91 6.51
C ILE A 71 2.93 2.64 7.71
N CYS A 72 3.57 3.80 7.50
CA CYS A 72 4.14 4.60 8.59
C CYS A 72 3.08 4.90 9.67
N GLU A 73 1.89 5.37 9.28
CA GLU A 73 0.82 5.70 10.21
C GLU A 73 0.29 4.48 10.99
N VAL A 74 0.13 3.34 10.32
CA VAL A 74 -0.32 2.08 10.94
C VAL A 74 0.67 1.60 12.01
N TYR A 75 1.96 1.79 11.76
CA TYR A 75 3.02 1.49 12.72
C TYR A 75 3.35 2.66 13.67
N GLY A 76 2.52 3.72 13.68
CA GLY A 76 2.60 4.82 14.64
C GLY A 76 3.73 5.81 14.38
N ASN A 77 4.12 6.00 13.12
CA ASN A 77 5.15 6.93 12.65
C ASN A 77 6.51 6.72 13.35
N GLN A 78 6.85 5.47 13.63
CA GLN A 78 8.12 5.09 14.28
C GLN A 78 9.32 5.09 13.31
N PHE A 79 9.05 5.24 12.02
CA PHE A 79 10.01 5.36 10.93
C PHE A 79 9.43 6.31 9.85
N THR A 80 10.29 6.84 8.99
CA THR A 80 9.89 7.73 7.89
C THR A 80 9.61 6.95 6.60
N ILE A 81 8.98 7.62 5.63
CA ILE A 81 8.80 7.06 4.28
C ILE A 81 10.15 6.76 3.62
N ASP A 82 11.15 7.63 3.80
CA ASP A 82 12.49 7.41 3.25
C ASP A 82 13.16 6.18 3.85
N GLU A 83 13.01 5.96 5.16
CA GLU A 83 13.53 4.75 5.82
C GLU A 83 12.83 3.49 5.29
N LEU A 84 11.51 3.57 5.10
CA LEU A 84 10.71 2.48 4.55
C LEU A 84 11.14 2.13 3.11
N GLN A 85 11.25 3.11 2.22
CA GLN A 85 11.61 2.92 0.81
C GLN A 85 13.08 2.55 0.60
N LYS A 86 13.95 2.83 1.59
CA LYS A 86 15.34 2.40 1.58
C LYS A 86 15.47 0.91 1.93
N ASP A 87 14.67 0.43 2.86
CA ASP A 87 14.78 -0.92 3.42
C ASP A 87 13.83 -1.93 2.74
N LEU A 88 12.77 -1.47 2.06
CA LEU A 88 11.80 -2.30 1.36
C LEU A 88 11.71 -1.96 -0.14
N SER A 89 11.53 -2.97 -0.96
CA SER A 89 11.13 -2.80 -2.36
C SER A 89 9.64 -2.43 -2.51
N ASP A 90 9.26 -1.94 -3.69
CA ASP A 90 7.85 -1.68 -4.01
C ASP A 90 6.97 -2.93 -3.87
N GLU A 91 7.48 -4.12 -4.23
CA GLU A 91 6.78 -5.39 -3.97
C GLU A 91 6.55 -5.63 -2.47
N GLU A 92 7.55 -5.38 -1.63
CA GLU A 92 7.45 -5.59 -0.19
C GLU A 92 6.48 -4.59 0.45
N ILE A 93 6.48 -3.34 -0.02
CA ILE A 93 5.49 -2.31 0.36
C ILE A 93 4.07 -2.78 -0.02
N ASN A 94 3.89 -3.31 -1.23
CA ASN A 94 2.59 -3.86 -1.66
C ASN A 94 2.14 -5.06 -0.82
N ILE A 95 3.06 -5.96 -0.46
CA ILE A 95 2.79 -7.09 0.44
C ILE A 95 2.33 -6.58 1.81
N GLU A 96 3.00 -5.58 2.37
CA GLU A 96 2.66 -5.03 3.67
C GLU A 96 1.28 -4.35 3.66
N ILE A 97 0.97 -3.59 2.61
CA ILE A 97 -0.37 -3.01 2.41
C ILE A 97 -1.45 -4.09 2.34
N ASN A 98 -1.21 -5.19 1.64
CA ASN A 98 -2.15 -6.30 1.57
C ASN A 98 -2.39 -6.92 2.96
N LYS A 99 -1.34 -7.05 3.81
CA LYS A 99 -1.52 -7.49 5.20
C LYS A 99 -2.40 -6.53 6.00
N ILE A 100 -2.20 -5.21 5.82
CA ILE A 100 -3.02 -4.18 6.49
C ILE A 100 -4.48 -4.30 6.04
N ILE A 101 -4.73 -4.42 4.73
CA ILE A 101 -6.09 -4.60 4.17
C ILE A 101 -6.76 -5.88 4.69
N LEU A 102 -6.03 -6.99 4.75
CA LEU A 102 -6.53 -8.27 5.30
C LEU A 102 -6.86 -8.15 6.78
N ALA A 103 -6.01 -7.48 7.57
CA ALA A 103 -6.26 -7.23 8.98
C ALA A 103 -7.51 -6.34 9.19
N VAL A 104 -7.69 -5.31 8.37
CA VAL A 104 -8.84 -4.39 8.41
C VAL A 104 -10.14 -5.09 8.01
N SER A 105 -10.10 -5.94 6.98
CA SER A 105 -11.26 -6.70 6.51
C SER A 105 -11.66 -7.86 7.44
N GLY A 106 -10.92 -8.08 8.53
CA GLY A 106 -11.15 -9.17 9.47
C GLY A 106 -10.81 -10.55 8.92
N VAL A 107 -10.26 -10.62 7.70
CA VAL A 107 -9.69 -11.82 7.10
C VAL A 107 -8.29 -12.00 7.67
N ILE A 108 -8.22 -12.41 8.93
CA ILE A 108 -6.97 -12.89 9.51
C ILE A 108 -6.62 -14.15 8.71
N GLN A 109 -5.65 -14.07 7.79
CA GLN A 109 -5.02 -15.27 7.23
C GLN A 109 -4.43 -16.05 8.41
N LYS A 110 -5.14 -17.11 8.81
CA LYS A 110 -4.54 -18.24 9.49
C LYS A 110 -3.71 -18.94 8.43
N ASN A 111 -2.42 -18.65 8.41
CA ASN A 111 -1.28 -19.53 8.11
C ASN A 111 -0.13 -18.70 7.56
#